data_AF-A0A7J8HQ20-F1
#
_entry.id   AF-A0A7J8HQ20-F1
#
_cell.length_a   1.000
_cell.length_b   1.000
_cell.length_c   1.000
_cell.angle_alpha   90.00
_cell.angle_beta   90.00
_cell.angle_gamma   90.00
#
_symmetry.space_group_name_H-M   'P 1'
#
loop_
_entity.id
_entity.type
_entity.pdbx_description
1 polymer ?
#
loop_
_entity_poly.entity_id
_entity_poly.type
_entity_poly.pdbx_seq_one_letter_code
_entity_poly.pdbx_strand_id
1 'polypeptide(L)'
;MPVPWFLLSLALGRSPVVLSLERLAGPQDTVRCSPGLSCHLWDGDVLCLPGSIVSAPEPVLVPTHLQTELVLRCHQETDCELCVRVVIHLTVHGHWEKPEDEEQFERAADLEFEEPRNASLQAQVMLSFQAYPTARCVLLEVQVPAALVQPGLCSI
;
A
#
# COMPACT_ATOMS: atom_id res chain seq x y z
N MET A 1 8.61 69.25 24.95
CA MET A 1 7.46 68.33 24.86
C MET A 1 7.64 67.49 23.60
N PRO A 2 7.80 66.16 23.68
CA PRO A 2 8.18 65.34 22.53
C PRO A 2 6.93 64.84 21.77
N VAL A 3 7.02 64.81 20.45
CA VAL A 3 6.00 64.21 19.56
C VAL A 3 6.22 62.70 19.52
N PRO A 4 5.20 61.85 19.74
CA PRO A 4 5.34 60.43 19.57
C PRO A 4 5.18 60.07 18.09
N TRP A 5 6.28 59.70 17.45
CA TRP A 5 6.27 59.06 16.14
C TRP A 5 5.66 57.66 16.24
N PHE A 6 4.47 57.48 15.68
CA PHE A 6 3.89 56.16 15.43
C PHE A 6 4.64 55.51 14.26
N LEU A 7 5.57 54.61 14.57
CA LEU A 7 6.11 53.68 13.58
C LEU A 7 5.10 52.55 13.37
N LEU A 8 4.23 52.72 12.39
CA LEU A 8 3.34 51.68 11.88
C LEU A 8 4.15 50.75 10.98
N SER A 9 4.85 49.79 11.60
CA SER A 9 5.52 48.71 10.89
C SER A 9 4.50 47.66 10.50
N LEU A 10 3.97 47.75 9.27
CA LEU A 10 3.29 46.65 8.60
C LEU A 10 4.34 45.57 8.28
N ALA A 11 4.55 44.65 9.22
CA ALA A 11 5.18 43.39 8.91
C ALA A 11 4.20 42.59 8.04
N LEU A 12 4.42 42.56 6.72
CA LEU A 12 3.88 41.53 5.85
C LEU A 12 4.47 40.20 6.31
N GLY A 13 3.81 39.59 7.30
CA GLY A 13 4.09 38.23 7.73
C GLY A 13 3.92 37.34 6.50
N ARG A 14 4.99 36.66 6.10
CA ARG A 14 4.89 35.43 5.31
C ARG A 14 3.84 34.59 6.04
N SER A 15 2.67 34.39 5.43
CA SER A 15 1.72 33.42 5.95
C SER A 15 2.48 32.10 6.04
N PRO A 16 2.76 31.54 7.23
CA PRO A 16 3.23 30.18 7.28
C PRO A 16 2.12 29.37 6.63
N VAL A 17 2.43 28.66 5.56
CA VAL A 17 1.49 27.70 4.98
C VAL A 17 1.29 26.64 6.05
N VAL A 18 0.22 26.78 6.84
CA VAL A 18 -0.17 25.79 7.83
C VAL A 18 -0.77 24.63 7.05
N LEU A 19 0.04 23.62 6.77
CA LEU A 19 -0.45 22.36 6.24
C LEU A 19 -1.22 21.67 7.38
N SER A 20 -2.55 21.63 7.27
CA SER A 20 -3.38 20.80 8.14
C SER A 20 -3.18 19.33 7.76
N LEU A 21 -2.12 18.73 8.28
CA LEU A 21 -1.83 17.32 8.09
C LEU A 21 -2.77 16.47 8.94
N GLU A 22 -3.18 15.32 8.40
CA GLU A 22 -3.93 14.33 9.18
C GLU A 22 -3.10 13.88 10.38
N ARG A 23 -3.76 13.78 11.55
CA ARG A 23 -3.13 13.38 12.80
C ARG A 23 -3.44 11.93 13.12
N LEU A 24 -2.41 11.12 13.22
CA LEU A 24 -2.48 9.71 13.61
C LEU A 24 -2.01 9.53 15.05
N ALA A 25 -2.78 8.77 15.82
CA ALA A 25 -2.44 8.40 17.19
C ALA A 25 -1.69 7.06 17.21
N GLY A 26 -0.68 6.95 18.07
CA GLY A 26 -0.02 5.69 18.40
C GLY A 26 1.40 5.58 17.83
N PRO A 27 2.31 4.88 18.55
CA PRO A 27 3.73 4.84 18.22
C PRO A 27 4.10 3.86 17.11
N GLN A 28 3.28 2.84 16.86
CA GLN A 28 3.65 1.70 16.01
C GLN A 28 3.13 1.85 14.59
N ASP A 29 3.94 1.46 13.61
CA ASP A 29 3.53 1.37 12.21
C ASP A 29 2.26 0.53 12.04
N THR A 30 1.40 0.97 11.14
CA THR A 30 0.11 0.33 10.89
C THR A 30 -0.10 0.19 9.40
N VAL A 31 -0.65 -0.95 9.00
CA VAL A 31 -1.18 -1.13 7.66
C VAL A 31 -2.70 -1.07 7.66
N ARG A 32 -3.28 -0.55 6.59
CA ARG A 32 -4.71 -0.63 6.29
C ARG A 32 -4.88 -1.22 4.90
N CYS A 33 -5.92 -2.02 4.75
CA CYS A 33 -6.25 -2.69 3.50
C CYS A 33 -7.61 -2.20 3.02
N SER A 34 -7.79 -2.21 1.69
CA SER A 34 -9.12 -2.03 1.12
C SER A 34 -10.06 -3.17 1.57
N PRO A 35 -11.38 -2.91 1.64
CA PRO A 35 -12.35 -3.88 2.13
C PRO A 35 -12.23 -5.23 1.42
N GLY A 36 -12.26 -6.32 2.19
CA GLY A 36 -12.16 -7.69 1.69
C GLY A 36 -10.74 -8.22 1.52
N LEU A 37 -9.71 -7.37 1.67
CA LEU A 37 -8.32 -7.81 1.68
C LEU A 37 -7.81 -8.02 3.10
N SER A 38 -6.87 -8.95 3.26
CA SER A 38 -6.07 -9.08 4.48
C SER A 38 -4.65 -8.60 4.19
N CYS A 39 -4.07 -7.81 5.08
CA CYS A 39 -2.66 -7.46 4.99
C CYS A 39 -2.00 -7.51 6.35
N HIS A 40 -0.73 -7.89 6.32
CA HIS A 40 0.11 -8.03 7.49
C HIS A 40 1.43 -7.29 7.25
N LEU A 41 1.69 -6.29 8.09
CA LEU A 41 2.98 -5.62 8.11
C LEU A 41 3.93 -6.46 8.97
N TRP A 42 5.03 -6.90 8.41
CA TRP A 42 6.04 -7.63 9.16
C TRP A 42 6.79 -6.70 10.10
N ASP A 43 7.00 -7.16 11.34
CA ASP A 43 7.72 -6.41 12.36
C ASP A 43 9.20 -6.27 12.00
N GLY A 44 9.68 -5.02 12.06
CA GLY A 44 11.09 -4.68 11.88
C GLY A 44 11.50 -4.44 10.42
N ASP A 45 12.72 -3.91 10.27
CA ASP A 45 13.28 -3.56 8.97
C ASP A 45 13.93 -4.78 8.32
N VAL A 46 13.57 -5.02 7.07
CA VAL A 46 14.13 -6.12 6.25
C VAL A 46 15.24 -5.60 5.33
N LEU A 47 16.01 -6.49 4.71
CA LEU A 47 16.98 -6.09 3.69
C LEU A 47 16.28 -5.96 2.33
N CYS A 48 16.32 -4.77 1.72
CA CYS A 48 15.86 -4.57 0.35
C CYS A 48 16.84 -5.18 -0.66
N LEU A 49 16.60 -6.42 -1.06
CA LEU A 49 17.32 -7.04 -2.17
C LEU A 49 16.37 -7.18 -3.37
N PRO A 50 16.48 -6.32 -4.40
CA PRO A 50 15.75 -6.55 -5.64
C PRO A 50 16.29 -7.84 -6.28
N GLY A 51 15.45 -8.88 -6.31
CA GLY A 51 15.75 -10.11 -7.03
C GLY A 51 15.70 -9.93 -8.55
N SER A 52 15.86 -11.02 -9.29
CA SER A 52 15.61 -11.02 -10.74
C SER A 52 14.11 -11.09 -11.04
N ILE A 53 13.69 -10.45 -12.13
CA ILE A 53 12.33 -10.58 -12.66
C ILE A 53 12.16 -11.98 -13.26
N VAL A 54 11.05 -12.65 -12.93
CA VAL A 54 10.72 -14.00 -13.40
C VAL A 54 9.31 -13.98 -13.99
N SER A 55 9.11 -14.71 -15.10
CA SER A 55 7.77 -14.92 -15.67
C SER A 55 6.94 -15.81 -14.76
N ALA A 56 5.74 -15.36 -14.39
CA ALA A 56 4.82 -16.15 -13.59
C ALA A 56 3.88 -16.97 -14.50
N PRO A 57 3.78 -18.29 -14.31
CA PRO A 57 2.80 -19.12 -15.02
C PRO A 57 1.37 -18.89 -14.52
N GLU A 58 1.24 -18.46 -13.26
CA GLU A 58 -0.05 -18.21 -12.60
C GLU A 58 -0.32 -16.71 -12.43
N PRO A 59 -1.58 -16.31 -12.20
CA PRO A 59 -1.95 -14.96 -11.83
C PRO A 59 -1.18 -14.48 -10.59
N VAL A 60 -0.56 -13.29 -10.67
CA VAL A 60 0.22 -12.69 -9.59
C VAL A 60 -0.26 -11.28 -9.29
N LEU A 61 -0.09 -10.83 -8.04
CA LEU A 61 -0.35 -9.44 -7.66
C LEU A 61 0.88 -8.61 -7.97
N VAL A 62 0.68 -7.52 -8.71
CA VAL A 62 1.73 -6.58 -9.09
C VAL A 62 1.39 -5.17 -8.60
N PRO A 63 2.34 -4.43 -7.99
CA PRO A 63 2.19 -3.00 -7.73
C PRO A 63 2.10 -2.22 -9.05
N THR A 64 1.08 -1.38 -9.17
CA THR A 64 0.87 -0.54 -10.36
C THR A 64 1.10 0.94 -10.10
N HIS A 65 0.76 1.40 -8.89
CA HIS A 65 0.87 2.80 -8.53
C HIS A 65 1.22 2.97 -7.05
N LEU A 66 2.01 4.00 -6.75
CA LEU A 66 2.42 4.40 -5.41
C LEU A 66 2.02 5.86 -5.18
N GLN A 67 1.22 6.11 -4.15
CA GLN A 67 0.93 7.46 -3.66
C GLN A 67 1.59 7.68 -2.31
N THR A 68 2.08 8.88 -2.09
CA THR A 68 2.68 9.28 -0.81
C THR A 68 2.02 10.55 -0.29
N GLU A 69 1.72 10.56 1.00
CA GLU A 69 1.12 11.69 1.70
C GLU A 69 1.90 11.97 2.98
N LEU A 70 2.03 13.25 3.33
CA LEU A 70 2.58 13.63 4.63
C LEU A 70 1.47 13.58 5.67
N VAL A 71 1.78 12.97 6.81
CA VAL A 71 0.88 12.89 7.97
C VAL A 71 1.67 13.20 9.24
N LEU A 72 0.98 13.63 10.30
CA LEU A 72 1.57 13.79 11.62
C LEU A 72 1.27 12.57 12.46
N ARG A 73 2.30 11.86 12.90
CA ARG A 73 2.17 10.81 13.92
C ARG A 73 2.47 11.43 15.27
N CYS A 74 1.55 11.31 16.22
CA CYS A 74 1.71 11.91 17.53
C CYS A 74 1.68 10.86 18.64
N HIS A 75 2.72 10.87 19.47
CA HIS A 75 2.80 10.06 20.68
C HIS A 75 1.99 10.71 21.82
N GLN A 76 2.01 12.04 21.89
CA GLN A 76 1.24 12.87 22.83
C GLN A 76 0.72 14.14 22.11
N GLU A 77 -0.04 15.00 22.81
CA GLU A 77 -0.68 16.18 22.20
C GLU A 77 0.31 17.21 21.63
N THR A 78 1.56 17.23 22.09
CA THR A 78 2.59 18.15 21.58
C THR A 78 3.78 17.45 20.94
N ASP A 79 3.84 16.12 21.04
CA ASP A 79 4.96 15.31 20.57
C ASP A 79 4.54 14.58 19.29
N CYS A 80 4.87 15.20 18.16
CA CYS A 80 4.47 14.75 16.83
C CYS A 80 5.65 14.74 15.87
N GLU A 81 5.70 13.72 15.04
CA GLU A 81 6.69 13.56 13.99
C GLU A 81 6.02 13.60 12.62
N LEU A 82 6.76 14.10 11.63
CA LEU A 82 6.35 14.00 10.22
C LEU A 82 6.56 12.56 9.76
N CYS A 83 5.50 11.94 9.27
CA CYS A 83 5.52 10.60 8.70
C CYS A 83 5.07 10.65 7.23
N VAL A 84 5.50 9.64 6.48
CA VAL A 84 5.05 9.41 5.11
C VAL A 84 4.05 8.26 5.13
N ARG A 85 2.79 8.54 4.78
CA ARG A 85 1.80 7.52 4.46
C ARG A 85 2.04 7.09 3.02
N VAL A 86 2.11 5.78 2.78
CA VAL A 86 2.25 5.20 1.44
C VAL A 86 0.99 4.41 1.12
N VAL A 87 0.37 4.67 -0.02
CA VAL A 87 -0.74 3.89 -0.58
C VAL A 87 -0.23 3.14 -1.81
N ILE A 88 -0.40 1.82 -1.79
CA ILE A 88 0.04 0.93 -2.87
C ILE A 88 -1.19 0.37 -3.58
N HIS A 89 -1.31 0.67 -4.86
CA HIS A 89 -2.33 0.07 -5.72
C HIS A 89 -1.76 -1.25 -6.28
N LEU A 90 -2.47 -2.36 -6.05
CA LEU A 90 -2.10 -3.68 -6.56
C LEU A 90 -3.11 -4.13 -7.63
N THR A 91 -2.65 -4.86 -8.64
CA THR A 91 -3.53 -5.50 -9.63
C THR A 91 -3.16 -6.95 -9.86
N VAL A 92 -4.15 -7.77 -10.21
CA VAL A 92 -3.91 -9.13 -10.69
C VAL A 92 -3.42 -9.07 -12.14
N HIS A 93 -2.23 -9.60 -12.38
CA HIS A 93 -1.63 -9.76 -13.69
C HIS A 93 -1.40 -11.24 -14.00
N GLY A 94 -1.72 -11.68 -15.21
CA GLY A 94 -1.58 -13.07 -15.65
C GLY A 94 -2.84 -13.60 -16.33
N HIS A 95 -2.71 -14.72 -17.02
CA HIS A 95 -3.83 -15.37 -17.69
C HIS A 95 -4.65 -16.15 -16.66
N TRP A 96 -5.92 -15.78 -16.50
CA TRP A 96 -6.89 -16.55 -15.72
C TRP A 96 -7.63 -17.48 -16.67
N GLU A 97 -7.31 -18.76 -16.65
CA GLU A 97 -8.06 -19.77 -17.39
C GLU A 97 -9.41 -19.95 -16.68
N LYS A 98 -10.50 -19.50 -17.32
CA LYS A 98 -11.84 -19.78 -16.80
C LYS A 98 -12.08 -21.29 -16.91
N PRO A 99 -12.60 -21.96 -15.86
CA PRO A 99 -13.14 -23.29 -16.07
C PRO A 99 -14.21 -23.21 -17.15
N GLU A 100 -14.05 -24.05 -18.17
CA GLU A 100 -15.00 -24.17 -19.26
C GLU A 100 -16.36 -24.58 -18.68
N ASP A 101 -17.41 -23.85 -19.03
CA ASP A 101 -18.78 -24.20 -18.68
C ASP A 101 -19.07 -25.62 -19.18
N GLU A 102 -19.53 -26.49 -18.29
CA GLU A 102 -19.85 -27.90 -18.58
C GLU A 102 -20.93 -28.03 -19.67
N GLU A 103 -20.56 -28.02 -20.94
CA GLU A 103 -21.43 -28.46 -22.04
C GLU A 103 -20.68 -29.27 -23.12
N GLN A 104 -19.89 -30.27 -22.73
CA GLN A 104 -19.76 -31.47 -23.57
C GLN A 104 -19.25 -32.69 -22.80
N PHE A 105 -20.17 -33.50 -22.28
CA PHE A 105 -19.89 -34.88 -21.94
C PHE A 105 -19.66 -35.68 -23.23
N GLU A 106 -18.45 -36.20 -23.46
CA GLU A 106 -18.28 -37.53 -24.07
C GLU A 106 -16.95 -38.20 -23.68
N ARG A 107 -17.00 -38.87 -22.52
CA ARG A 107 -16.43 -40.19 -22.18
C ARG A 107 -14.96 -40.47 -22.59
N ALA A 108 -14.04 -40.27 -21.64
CA ALA A 108 -12.91 -41.18 -21.39
C ALA A 108 -12.48 -41.06 -19.90
N ALA A 109 -12.04 -42.18 -19.34
CA ALA A 109 -12.03 -42.50 -17.91
C ALA A 109 -10.98 -41.77 -17.05
N ASP A 110 -11.33 -41.63 -15.76
CA ASP A 110 -10.48 -41.47 -14.57
C ASP A 110 -9.32 -40.48 -14.67
N LEU A 111 -9.65 -39.19 -14.64
CA LEU A 111 -8.80 -38.18 -14.01
C LEU A 111 -9.65 -37.51 -12.96
N GLU A 112 -9.24 -37.63 -11.69
CA GLU A 112 -9.82 -36.85 -10.59
C GLU A 112 -9.76 -35.37 -10.98
N PHE A 113 -10.90 -34.84 -11.43
CA PHE A 113 -11.11 -33.42 -11.68
C PHE A 113 -11.01 -32.73 -10.32
N GLU A 114 -9.82 -32.27 -9.94
CA GLU A 114 -9.73 -31.26 -8.88
C GLU A 114 -10.43 -30.01 -9.43
N GLU A 115 -11.60 -29.73 -8.86
CA GLU A 115 -12.29 -28.44 -8.98
C GLU A 115 -11.24 -27.32 -8.93
N PRO A 116 -11.30 -26.28 -9.79
CA PRO A 116 -10.43 -25.14 -9.65
C PRO A 116 -10.81 -24.46 -8.35
N ARG A 117 -10.16 -24.85 -7.26
CA ARG A 117 -10.35 -24.23 -5.96
C ARG A 117 -10.09 -22.77 -6.18
N ASN A 118 -11.14 -21.97 -6.04
CA ASN A 118 -11.13 -20.53 -5.86
C ASN A 118 -9.85 -20.09 -5.15
N ALA A 119 -8.80 -19.82 -5.91
CA ALA A 119 -7.45 -19.69 -5.36
C ALA A 119 -7.29 -18.27 -4.85
N SER A 120 -7.21 -18.11 -3.52
CA SER A 120 -6.79 -16.84 -2.95
C SER A 120 -5.37 -16.53 -3.43
N LEU A 121 -5.13 -15.29 -3.85
CA LEU A 121 -3.78 -14.85 -4.19
C LEU A 121 -3.09 -14.28 -2.96
N GLN A 122 -1.81 -14.59 -2.82
CA GLN A 122 -0.94 -14.07 -1.76
C GLN A 122 0.27 -13.42 -2.40
N ALA A 123 0.67 -12.26 -1.90
CA ALA A 123 1.88 -11.58 -2.36
C ALA A 123 2.62 -10.89 -1.22
N GLN A 124 3.93 -10.81 -1.40
CA GLN A 124 4.83 -10.06 -0.55
C GLN A 124 5.30 -8.83 -1.32
N VAL A 125 5.01 -7.66 -0.77
CA VAL A 125 5.34 -6.35 -1.33
C VAL A 125 6.38 -5.70 -0.46
N MET A 126 7.56 -5.44 -1.04
CA MET A 126 8.64 -4.77 -0.33
C MET A 126 8.63 -3.28 -0.66
N LEU A 127 8.56 -2.44 0.37
CA LEU A 127 8.68 -0.99 0.25
C LEU A 127 10.05 -0.54 0.72
N SER A 128 10.78 0.16 -0.15
CA SER A 128 12.03 0.83 0.17
C SER A 128 11.80 2.33 0.31
N PHE A 129 12.19 2.88 1.45
CA PHE A 129 12.19 4.31 1.72
C PHE A 129 13.62 4.81 1.89
N GLN A 130 13.96 5.91 1.23
CA GLN A 130 15.28 6.51 1.30
C GLN A 130 15.15 8.02 1.49
N ALA A 131 15.59 8.51 2.64
CA ALA A 131 15.68 9.94 2.96
C ALA A 131 17.00 10.19 3.68
N TYR A 132 17.97 10.82 3.00
CA TYR A 132 19.32 10.97 3.51
C TYR A 132 19.35 11.61 4.92
N PRO A 133 20.02 10.99 5.92
CA PRO A 133 20.92 9.83 5.82
C PRO A 133 20.27 8.46 6.08
N THR A 134 18.96 8.41 6.30
CA THR A 134 18.20 7.21 6.67
C THR A 134 17.70 6.43 5.46
N ALA A 135 17.72 5.11 5.56
CA ALA A 135 17.06 4.21 4.63
C ALA A 135 16.35 3.12 5.43
N ARG A 136 15.15 2.76 4.99
CA ARG A 136 14.29 1.80 5.68
C ARG A 136 13.59 0.91 4.66
N CYS A 137 13.35 -0.33 5.04
CA CYS A 137 12.76 -1.35 4.18
C CYS A 137 11.73 -2.13 4.97
N VAL A 138 10.49 -2.16 4.48
CA VAL A 138 9.38 -2.84 5.14
C VAL A 138 8.77 -3.88 4.22
N LEU A 139 8.33 -5.00 4.80
CA LEU A 139 7.70 -6.09 4.09
C LEU A 139 6.21 -6.13 4.42
N LEU A 140 5.39 -6.01 3.39
CA LEU A 140 3.94 -6.13 3.48
C LEU A 140 3.50 -7.44 2.85
N GLU A 141 2.74 -8.22 3.58
CA GLU A 141 2.05 -9.39 3.04
C GLU A 141 0.60 -9.05 2.77
N VAL A 142 0.10 -9.42 1.60
CA VAL A 142 -1.28 -9.16 1.16
C VAL A 142 -1.91 -10.46 0.71
N GLN A 143 -3.12 -10.74 1.19
CA GLN A 143 -3.94 -11.85 0.76
C GLN A 143 -5.24 -11.31 0.14
N VAL A 144 -5.50 -11.73 -1.10
CA VAL A 144 -6.70 -11.40 -1.87
C VAL A 144 -7.57 -12.65 -1.96
N PRO A 145 -8.80 -12.62 -1.43
CA PRO A 145 -9.70 -13.75 -1.53
C PRO A 145 -10.10 -13.96 -2.99
N ALA A 146 -10.36 -15.21 -3.36
CA ALA A 146 -10.67 -15.60 -4.74
C ALA A 146 -11.84 -14.82 -5.37
N ALA A 147 -12.84 -14.42 -4.57
CA ALA A 147 -13.96 -13.61 -5.04
C ALA A 147 -13.56 -12.24 -5.64
N LEU A 148 -12.38 -11.72 -5.26
CA LEU A 148 -11.82 -10.45 -5.73
C LEU A 148 -10.71 -10.62 -6.77
N VAL A 149 -10.34 -11.87 -7.09
CA VAL A 149 -9.31 -12.17 -8.09
C VAL A 149 -9.95 -12.06 -9.48
N GLN A 150 -10.02 -10.83 -9.99
CA GLN A 150 -10.44 -10.56 -11.37
C GLN A 150 -9.28 -9.91 -12.15
N PRO A 151 -8.96 -10.41 -13.36
CA PRO A 151 -7.96 -9.77 -14.21
C PRO A 151 -8.33 -8.32 -14.50
N GLY A 152 -7.44 -7.38 -14.17
CA GLY A 152 -7.62 -5.96 -14.47
C GLY A 152 -8.57 -5.17 -13.57
N LEU A 153 -9.17 -5.77 -12.52
CA LEU A 153 -10.09 -5.08 -11.61
C LEU A 153 -9.61 -5.12 -10.16
N CYS A 154 -8.53 -4.39 -9.86
CA CYS A 154 -8.19 -4.00 -8.49
C CYS A 154 -7.77 -2.53 -8.50
N SER A 155 -8.73 -1.63 -8.32
CA SER A 155 -8.42 -0.27 -7.86
C SER A 155 -8.43 -0.31 -6.33
N ILE A 156 -7.23 -0.35 -5.72
CA ILE A 156 -7.01 -0.37 -4.26
C ILE A 156 -6.46 0.95 -3.84
#